data_AF-A0A2V7HGD5-F1
#
_entry.id   AF-A0A2V7HGD5-F1
#
_cell.length_a   1.000
_cell.length_b   1.000
_cell.length_c   1.000
_cell.angle_alpha   90.00
_cell.angle_beta   90.00
_cell.angle_gamma   90.00
#
_symmetry.space_group_name_H-M   'P 1'
#
loop_
_entity.id
_entity.type
_entity.pdbx_description
1 polymer ?
#
loop_
_entity_poly.entity_id
_entity_poly.type
_entity_poly.pdbx_seq_one_letter_code
_entity_poly.pdbx_strand_id
1 'polypeptide(L)'
;MSTDQDRAASSGPNAPNGVKRREFLKVLGVGTAATTMLGCTQEKVEKLIPYLISADQTVPGVSNYYATTCRECSAGCGVIAETRDGRTIKLEGNPEHPVNSGALCARGQAALQGLYNPDRYRGPMARKNGQLQPVNWD
;
A
#
# COMPACT_ATOMS: atom_id res chain seq x y z
N MET A 1 -5.89 -73.97 -31.00
CA MET A 1 -6.88 -73.73 -32.07
C MET A 1 -7.95 -72.82 -31.51
N SER A 2 -8.11 -71.65 -32.13
CA SER A 2 -9.09 -70.60 -31.85
C SER A 2 -10.52 -71.12 -31.73
N THR A 3 -11.34 -70.42 -30.95
CA THR A 3 -12.44 -69.62 -31.53
C THR A 3 -12.97 -68.63 -30.50
N ASP A 4 -12.92 -67.37 -30.91
CA ASP A 4 -13.80 -66.27 -30.52
C ASP A 4 -15.27 -66.73 -30.42
N GLN A 5 -15.97 -66.28 -29.37
CA GLN A 5 -17.34 -65.75 -29.49
C GLN A 5 -17.83 -65.17 -28.15
N ASP A 6 -17.86 -63.84 -28.15
CA ASP A 6 -19.06 -63.03 -27.97
C ASP A 6 -19.87 -63.02 -26.66
N ARG A 7 -20.21 -61.75 -26.34
CA ARG A 7 -21.46 -61.24 -25.73
C ARG A 7 -21.48 -61.13 -24.21
N ALA A 8 -21.23 -59.94 -23.68
CA ALA A 8 -22.20 -58.84 -23.46
C ALA A 8 -22.72 -58.88 -22.00
N ALA A 9 -22.30 -57.91 -21.19
CA ALA A 9 -22.99 -56.64 -20.99
C ALA A 9 -23.97 -56.71 -19.81
N SER A 10 -23.65 -55.95 -18.77
CA SER A 10 -24.56 -55.13 -17.96
C SER A 10 -23.80 -54.79 -16.68
N SER A 11 -23.42 -53.54 -16.45
CA SER A 11 -24.38 -52.47 -16.21
C SER A 11 -23.61 -51.14 -16.14
N GLY A 12 -24.00 -50.18 -16.98
CA GLY A 12 -24.00 -48.78 -16.54
C GLY A 12 -25.35 -48.49 -15.86
N PRO A 13 -25.66 -47.23 -15.48
CA PRO A 13 -24.83 -46.03 -15.35
C PRO A 13 -25.03 -45.34 -13.97
N ASN A 14 -24.25 -44.28 -13.68
CA ASN A 14 -24.66 -43.02 -13.02
C ASN A 14 -23.48 -42.34 -12.31
N ALA A 15 -23.09 -41.16 -12.79
CA ALA A 15 -22.28 -40.22 -12.01
C ALA A 15 -23.12 -39.65 -10.85
N PRO A 16 -22.48 -39.25 -9.74
CA PRO A 16 -22.42 -37.81 -9.56
C PRO A 16 -21.02 -37.33 -9.16
N ASN A 17 -20.56 -36.29 -9.86
CA ASN A 17 -19.90 -35.13 -9.29
C ASN A 17 -18.81 -35.42 -8.24
N GLY A 18 -17.59 -35.75 -8.69
CA GLY A 18 -16.45 -35.80 -7.77
C GLY A 18 -15.13 -36.04 -8.48
N VAL A 19 -14.19 -35.11 -8.31
CA VAL A 19 -12.80 -35.28 -8.77
C VAL A 19 -12.23 -36.55 -8.13
N LYS A 20 -11.67 -37.47 -8.93
CA LYS A 20 -11.04 -38.69 -8.40
C LYS A 20 -9.87 -38.30 -7.49
N ARG A 21 -9.75 -38.92 -6.29
CA ARG A 21 -8.67 -38.61 -5.31
C ARG A 21 -7.27 -38.55 -5.93
N ARG A 22 -6.96 -39.47 -6.85
CA ARG A 22 -5.67 -39.52 -7.56
C ARG A 22 -5.50 -38.36 -8.54
N GLU A 23 -6.57 -37.96 -9.21
CA GLU A 23 -6.58 -36.87 -10.17
C GLU A 23 -6.50 -35.52 -9.44
N PHE A 24 -7.21 -35.40 -8.32
CA PHE A 24 -7.08 -34.28 -7.38
C PHE A 24 -5.64 -34.13 -6.87
N LEU A 25 -5.00 -35.21 -6.40
CA LEU A 25 -3.61 -35.16 -5.93
C LEU A 25 -2.61 -34.83 -7.04
N LYS A 26 -2.85 -35.28 -8.28
CA LYS A 26 -2.03 -34.90 -9.43
C LYS A 26 -2.16 -33.40 -9.74
N VAL A 27 -3.38 -32.87 -9.77
CA VAL A 27 -3.63 -31.44 -10.02
C VAL A 27 -3.09 -30.58 -8.88
N LEU A 28 -3.27 -31.00 -7.62
CA LEU A 28 -2.81 -30.26 -6.45
C LEU A 28 -1.28 -30.28 -6.34
N GLY A 29 -0.64 -31.43 -6.58
CA GLY A 29 0.81 -31.57 -6.61
C GLY A 29 1.50 -30.81 -7.76
N VAL A 30 0.95 -30.88 -8.98
CA VAL A 30 1.49 -30.13 -10.12
C VAL A 30 1.21 -28.63 -10.00
N GLY A 31 0.01 -28.25 -9.54
CA GLY A 31 -0.39 -26.86 -9.35
C GLY A 31 0.43 -26.14 -8.29
N THR A 32 0.66 -26.78 -7.13
CA THR A 32 1.50 -26.17 -6.08
C THR A 32 2.96 -26.04 -6.52
N ALA A 33 3.55 -27.05 -7.15
CA ALA A 33 4.94 -27.00 -7.62
C ALA A 33 5.18 -25.92 -8.70
N ALA A 34 4.21 -25.65 -9.56
CA ALA A 34 4.32 -24.61 -10.58
C ALA A 34 4.29 -23.19 -9.97
N THR A 35 3.46 -22.97 -8.95
CA THR A 35 3.36 -21.65 -8.29
C THR A 35 4.56 -21.29 -7.41
N THR A 36 5.25 -22.28 -6.83
CA THR A 36 6.43 -22.02 -5.98
C THR A 36 7.64 -21.57 -6.78
N MET A 37 7.77 -21.96 -8.06
CA MET A 37 8.87 -21.51 -8.93
C MET A 37 8.76 -20.03 -9.30
N LEU A 38 7.55 -19.46 -9.34
CA LEU A 38 7.33 -18.02 -9.54
C LEU A 38 7.59 -17.19 -8.27
N GLY A 39 7.67 -17.81 -7.11
CA GLY A 39 7.95 -17.11 -5.84
C GLY A 39 9.42 -16.87 -5.56
N CYS A 40 10.33 -17.55 -6.29
CA CYS A 40 11.78 -17.48 -6.05
C CYS A 40 12.55 -16.64 -7.08
N THR A 41 11.88 -15.97 -8.02
CA THR A 41 12.55 -15.00 -8.89
C THR A 41 12.74 -13.69 -8.13
N GLN A 42 13.94 -13.50 -7.61
CA GLN A 42 14.36 -12.28 -6.93
C GLN A 42 14.56 -11.15 -7.97
N GLU A 43 13.48 -10.65 -8.58
CA GLU A 43 13.58 -9.66 -9.67
C GLU A 43 13.86 -8.23 -9.20
N LYS A 44 13.62 -7.91 -7.92
CA LYS A 44 13.73 -6.53 -7.45
C LYS A 44 15.05 -6.29 -6.73
N VAL A 45 16.03 -5.77 -7.47
CA VAL A 45 17.22 -5.15 -6.87
C VAL A 45 16.76 -3.89 -6.13
N GLU A 46 16.84 -3.91 -4.79
CA GLU A 46 16.60 -2.72 -3.98
C GLU A 46 17.78 -1.74 -4.11
N LYS A 47 17.48 -0.52 -4.55
CA LYS A 47 18.49 0.53 -4.69
C LYS A 47 18.53 1.37 -3.43
N LEU A 48 19.71 1.47 -2.82
CA LEU A 48 19.99 2.39 -1.72
C LEU A 48 20.62 3.66 -2.29
N ILE A 49 19.85 4.76 -2.34
CA ILE A 49 20.29 6.05 -2.88
C ILE A 49 20.58 6.99 -1.71
N PRO A 50 21.86 7.30 -1.40
CA PRO A 50 22.20 8.26 -0.36
C PRO A 50 21.94 9.70 -0.84
N TYR A 51 21.84 10.62 0.12
CA TYR A 51 21.87 12.04 -0.19
C TYR A 51 23.24 12.43 -0.79
N LEU A 52 23.22 13.27 -1.83
CA LEU A 52 24.46 13.86 -2.38
C LEU A 52 25.14 14.76 -1.34
N ILE A 53 24.31 15.52 -0.60
CA ILE A 53 24.70 16.37 0.53
C ILE A 53 23.65 16.12 1.60
N SER A 54 24.03 15.44 2.68
CA SER A 54 23.14 15.24 3.82
C SER A 54 23.04 16.52 4.64
N ALA A 55 21.83 16.84 5.11
CA ALA A 55 21.66 17.88 6.12
C ALA A 55 22.21 17.39 7.47
N ASP A 56 22.94 18.24 8.19
CA ASP A 56 23.59 17.88 9.46
C ASP A 56 22.62 17.35 10.53
N GLN A 57 21.36 17.75 10.46
CA GLN A 57 20.30 17.39 11.42
C GLN A 57 19.49 16.14 11.01
N THR A 58 19.88 15.42 9.95
CA THR A 58 19.13 14.24 9.48
C THR A 58 20.02 13.00 9.47
N VAL A 59 19.81 12.11 10.44
CA VAL A 59 20.44 10.79 10.48
C VAL A 59 19.49 9.77 9.86
N PRO A 60 19.88 9.08 8.77
CA PRO A 60 19.02 8.09 8.12
C PRO A 60 18.50 7.05 9.12
N GLY A 61 17.19 6.86 9.14
CA GLY A 61 16.54 5.91 10.02
C GLY A 61 16.17 6.43 11.41
N VAL A 62 16.59 7.64 11.80
CA VAL A 62 16.20 8.30 13.07
C VAL A 62 15.15 9.38 12.78
N SER A 63 14.05 9.38 13.53
CA SER A 63 13.00 10.40 13.40
C SER A 63 13.39 11.70 14.09
N ASN A 64 13.11 12.82 13.42
CA ASN A 64 13.18 14.18 13.96
C ASN A 64 11.80 14.66 14.39
N TYR A 65 11.74 15.54 15.38
CA TYR A 65 10.48 16.06 15.93
C TYR A 65 10.44 17.58 15.86
N TYR A 66 9.41 18.13 15.22
CA TYR A 66 9.27 19.57 15.03
C TYR A 66 7.97 20.08 15.65
N ALA A 67 8.04 21.13 16.45
CA ALA A 67 6.84 21.82 16.94
C ALA A 67 6.22 22.68 15.83
N THR A 68 4.92 22.53 15.60
CA THR A 68 4.15 23.30 14.61
C THR A 68 2.69 23.43 15.04
N THR A 69 1.84 23.99 14.19
CA THR A 69 0.42 24.24 14.48
C THR A 69 -0.47 23.51 13.48
N CYS A 70 -1.46 22.78 13.99
CA CYS A 70 -2.49 22.11 13.19
C CYS A 70 -3.44 23.15 12.57
N ARG A 71 -3.71 23.03 11.26
CA ARG A 71 -4.57 23.94 10.50
C ARG A 71 -5.84 23.30 9.94
N GLU A 72 -6.22 22.14 10.44
CA GLU A 72 -7.46 21.48 10.02
C GLU A 72 -8.69 22.30 10.39
N CYS A 73 -8.70 22.95 11.55
CA CYS A 73 -9.77 23.85 11.96
C CYS A 73 -9.21 25.16 12.54
N SER A 74 -10.11 26.08 12.90
CA SER A 74 -9.76 27.38 13.47
C SER A 74 -9.18 27.32 14.89
N ALA A 75 -9.19 26.15 15.56
CA ALA A 75 -8.69 26.02 16.92
C ALA A 75 -7.16 26.22 17.05
N GLY A 76 -6.39 25.91 15.99
CA GLY A 76 -4.95 26.12 15.99
C GLY A 76 -4.19 25.32 17.05
N CYS A 77 -4.51 24.03 17.22
CA CYS A 77 -3.82 23.16 18.20
C CYS A 77 -2.32 23.05 17.89
N GLY A 78 -1.47 23.06 18.91
CA GLY A 78 -0.05 22.81 18.75
C GLY A 78 0.23 21.33 18.60
N VAL A 79 1.10 20.97 17.66
CA VAL A 79 1.44 19.58 17.37
C VAL A 79 2.94 19.40 17.27
N ILE A 80 3.40 18.20 17.60
CA ILE A 80 4.73 17.72 17.31
C ILE A 80 4.65 16.84 16.07
N ALA A 81 5.38 17.23 15.02
CA ALA A 81 5.47 16.52 13.76
C ALA A 81 6.70 15.61 13.74
N GLU A 82 6.46 14.30 13.78
CA GLU A 82 7.50 13.29 13.59
C GLU A 82 7.85 13.20 12.10
N THR A 83 9.11 13.41 11.78
CA THR A 83 9.63 13.51 10.41
C THR A 83 10.80 12.57 10.22
N ARG A 84 10.71 11.70 9.21
CA ARG A 84 11.75 10.75 8.84
C ARG A 84 12.21 11.06 7.43
N ASP A 85 13.52 11.23 7.25
CA ASP A 85 14.14 11.53 5.96
C ASP A 85 13.44 12.68 5.20
N GLY A 86 13.09 13.75 5.93
CA GLY A 86 12.43 14.94 5.39
C GLY A 86 10.91 14.80 5.13
N ARG A 87 10.29 13.66 5.48
CA ARG A 87 8.85 13.43 5.34
C ARG A 87 8.18 13.27 6.69
N THR A 88 7.17 14.08 6.97
CA THR A 88 6.36 13.95 8.18
C THR A 88 5.52 12.67 8.11
N ILE A 89 5.67 11.78 9.09
CA ILE A 89 4.99 10.47 9.13
C ILE A 89 3.90 10.41 10.19
N LYS A 90 3.98 11.26 11.23
CA LYS A 90 2.99 11.31 12.30
C LYS A 90 2.88 12.72 12.89
N LEU A 91 1.67 13.04 13.36
CA LEU A 91 1.42 14.21 14.20
C LEU A 91 0.92 13.74 15.56
N GLU A 92 1.45 14.31 16.64
CA GLU A 92 0.89 14.20 17.99
C GLU A 92 0.66 15.57 18.59
N GLY A 93 -0.20 15.67 19.61
CA GLY A 93 -0.41 16.94 20.29
C GLY A 93 0.85 17.36 21.05
N ASN A 94 1.15 18.66 21.06
CA ASN A 94 2.23 19.19 21.88
C ASN A 94 1.75 19.38 23.33
N PRO A 95 2.33 18.68 24.33
CA PRO A 95 1.97 18.84 25.75
C PRO A 95 2.13 20.27 26.27
N GLU A 96 3.08 21.04 25.70
CA GLU A 96 3.38 22.41 26.11
C GLU A 96 2.41 23.44 25.50
N HIS A 97 1.57 23.03 24.54
CA HIS A 97 0.69 23.97 23.86
C HIS A 97 -0.63 24.17 24.62
N PRO A 98 -1.04 25.42 24.92
CA PRO A 98 -2.13 25.71 25.84
C PRO A 98 -3.52 25.27 25.33
N VAL A 99 -3.70 25.15 24.01
CA VAL A 99 -5.00 24.82 23.42
C VAL A 99 -5.37 23.35 23.62
N ASN A 100 -4.39 22.45 23.59
CA ASN A 100 -4.65 21.01 23.49
C ASN A 100 -3.85 20.15 24.46
N SER A 101 -2.83 20.71 25.14
CA SER A 101 -2.10 20.05 26.23
C SER A 101 -1.69 18.60 25.91
N GLY A 102 -1.23 18.34 24.69
CA GLY A 102 -0.79 17.02 24.25
C GLY A 102 -1.83 16.16 23.54
N ALA A 103 -3.13 16.49 23.63
CA ALA A 103 -4.18 15.77 22.92
C ALA A 103 -4.31 16.24 21.45
N LEU A 104 -4.81 15.37 20.57
CA LEU A 104 -5.09 15.73 19.18
C LEU A 104 -6.35 15.03 18.69
N CYS A 105 -7.26 15.79 18.07
CA CYS A 105 -8.53 15.25 17.57
C CYS A 105 -8.34 14.41 16.30
N ALA A 106 -9.38 13.65 15.90
CA ALA A 106 -9.34 12.79 14.72
C ALA A 106 -8.95 13.52 13.43
N ARG A 107 -9.38 14.78 13.26
CA ARG A 107 -9.00 15.60 12.12
C ARG A 107 -7.49 15.91 12.10
N GLY A 108 -6.95 16.34 13.23
CA GLY A 108 -5.51 16.60 13.36
C GLY A 108 -4.67 15.35 13.15
N GLN A 109 -5.12 14.21 13.67
CA GLN A 109 -4.49 12.91 13.44
C GLN A 109 -4.50 12.51 11.96
N ALA A 110 -5.55 12.88 11.21
CA ALA A 110 -5.69 12.60 9.79
C ALA A 110 -5.09 13.67 8.86
N ALA A 111 -4.53 14.77 9.38
CA ALA A 111 -4.08 15.92 8.57
C ALA A 111 -3.04 15.53 7.49
N LEU A 112 -2.21 14.51 7.76
CA LEU A 112 -1.24 14.00 6.80
C LEU A 112 -1.88 13.42 5.53
N GLN A 113 -3.14 12.99 5.59
CA GLN A 113 -3.87 12.54 4.40
C GLN A 113 -4.06 13.69 3.40
N GLY A 114 -4.27 14.92 3.88
CA GLY A 114 -4.33 16.11 3.02
C GLY A 114 -2.96 16.47 2.42
N LEU A 115 -1.90 16.34 3.22
CA LEU A 115 -0.52 16.61 2.78
C LEU A 115 -0.10 15.69 1.62
N TYR A 116 -0.39 14.39 1.75
CA TYR A 116 0.00 13.34 0.82
C TYR A 116 -1.12 12.84 -0.11
N ASN A 117 -2.21 13.61 -0.25
CA ASN A 117 -3.31 13.24 -1.13
C ASN A 117 -2.84 13.18 -2.59
N PRO A 118 -3.02 12.05 -3.32
CA PRO A 118 -2.63 11.95 -4.74
C PRO A 118 -3.38 12.93 -5.66
N ASP A 119 -4.60 13.34 -5.28
CA ASP A 119 -5.44 14.28 -6.04
C ASP A 119 -5.14 15.75 -5.73
N ARG A 120 -4.18 16.02 -4.83
CA ARG A 120 -3.77 17.39 -4.51
C ARG A 120 -3.21 18.07 -5.76
N TYR A 121 -3.67 19.30 -6.02
CA TYR A 121 -3.11 20.13 -7.09
C TYR A 121 -1.60 20.28 -6.91
N ARG A 122 -0.83 19.87 -7.93
CA ARG A 122 0.64 19.87 -7.91
C ARG A 122 1.25 21.25 -8.17
N GLY A 123 0.44 22.21 -8.60
CA GLY A 123 0.85 23.56 -8.98
C GLY A 123 -0.36 24.48 -9.12
N PRO A 124 -0.12 25.74 -9.51
CA PRO A 124 -1.18 26.72 -9.64
C PRO A 124 -2.02 26.43 -10.89
N MET A 125 -3.32 26.65 -10.77
CA MET A 125 -4.30 26.38 -11.82
C MET A 125 -5.16 27.62 -12.04
N ALA A 126 -5.40 27.99 -13.30
CA ALA A 126 -6.27 29.10 -13.68
C ALA A 126 -7.47 28.59 -14.50
N ARG A 127 -8.65 29.20 -14.34
CA ARG A 127 -9.78 28.93 -15.24
C ARG A 127 -9.61 29.69 -16.54
N LYS A 128 -9.62 28.97 -17.66
CA LYS A 128 -9.73 29.54 -19.01
C LYS A 128 -10.85 28.80 -19.74
N ASN A 129 -11.82 29.55 -20.27
CA ASN A 129 -12.99 29.02 -20.97
C ASN A 129 -13.74 27.92 -20.17
N GLY A 130 -13.90 28.13 -18.85
CA GLY A 130 -14.58 27.20 -17.95
C GLY A 130 -13.75 26.00 -17.47
N GLN A 131 -12.59 25.74 -18.07
CA GLN A 131 -11.70 24.61 -17.72
C GLN A 131 -10.51 25.08 -16.87
N LEU A 132 -10.08 24.26 -15.92
CA LEU A 132 -8.84 24.50 -15.16
C LEU A 132 -7.63 24.10 -16.00
N GLN A 133 -6.70 25.03 -16.16
CA GLN A 133 -5.44 24.83 -16.88
C GLN A 133 -4.26 25.17 -15.96
N PRO A 134 -3.16 24.40 -16.01
CA PRO A 134 -1.96 24.68 -15.24
C PRO A 134 -1.34 26.01 -15.70
N VAL A 135 -0.82 26.76 -14.74
CA VAL A 135 -0.07 28.00 -14.97
C VAL A 135 1.26 27.97 -14.20
N ASN A 136 2.12 28.94 -14.44
CA ASN A 136 3.34 29.13 -13.65
C ASN A 136 3.01 29.90 -12.36
N TRP A 137 3.98 29.95 -11.44
CA TRP A 137 3.87 30.71 -10.21
C TRP A 137 4.07 32.23 -10.40
N ASP A 138 4.70 32.62 -11.51
CA ASP A 138 4.89 34.00 -11.96
C ASP A 138 3.68 34.50 -12.77
#